data_AF-A0AA87AP97-F1
#
_entry.id   AF-A0AA87AP97-F1
#
_cell.length_a   1.000
_cell.length_b   1.000
_cell.length_c   1.000
_cell.angle_alpha   90.00
_cell.angle_beta   90.00
_cell.angle_gamma   90.00
#
_symmetry.space_group_name_H-M   'P 1'
#
loop_
_entity.id
_entity.type
_entity.pdbx_description
1 polymer ?
#
loop_
_entity_poly.entity_id
_entity_poly.type
_entity_poly.pdbx_seq_one_letter_code
_entity_poly.pdbx_strand_id
1 'polypeptide(L)'
;MKKLEDEGYVEIESAFSSLDHINSTAKKNILKQKGVKGLSKLKEADLDKTLEENFSEEELAKLFSIRGYKLTQKGEKALLDNQDVIDRHPKKNI
;
A
#
# COMPACT_ATOMS: atom_id res chain seq x y z
N MET A 1 12.24 -10.75 -0.33
CA MET A 1 11.61 -9.74 0.54
C MET A 1 12.12 -9.82 1.97
N LYS A 2 11.97 -10.94 2.70
CA LYS A 2 12.47 -11.07 4.09
C LYS A 2 13.90 -10.57 4.32
N LYS A 3 14.86 -10.94 3.46
CA LYS A 3 16.24 -10.45 3.56
C LYS A 3 16.36 -8.92 3.56
N LEU A 4 15.56 -8.22 2.76
CA LEU A 4 15.60 -6.75 2.69
C LEU A 4 14.96 -6.10 3.92
N GLU A 5 13.95 -6.76 4.50
CA GLU A 5 13.32 -6.35 5.74
C GLU A 5 14.25 -6.59 6.94
N ASP A 6 14.85 -7.78 7.02
CA ASP A 6 15.82 -8.16 8.06
C ASP A 6 17.06 -7.25 8.05
N GLU A 7 17.51 -6.86 6.86
CA GLU A 7 18.61 -5.92 6.68
C GLU A 7 18.17 -4.46 6.86
N GLY A 8 16.88 -4.19 7.07
CA GLY A 8 16.33 -2.88 7.35
C GLY A 8 16.32 -1.92 6.15
N TYR A 9 16.31 -2.43 4.93
CA TYR A 9 16.18 -1.64 3.69
C TYR A 9 14.73 -1.31 3.35
N VAL A 10 13.80 -2.18 3.74
CA VAL A 10 12.36 -1.98 3.53
C VAL A 10 11.61 -2.27 4.81
N GLU A 11 10.44 -1.64 4.96
CA GLU A 11 9.50 -1.93 6.03
C GLU A 11 8.11 -2.20 5.45
N ILE A 12 7.34 -3.05 6.14
CA ILE A 12 5.97 -3.38 5.74
C ILE A 12 5.08 -2.19 6.02
N GLU A 13 4.28 -1.80 5.03
CA GLU A 13 3.34 -0.70 5.17
C GLU A 13 2.13 -1.08 6.03
N SER A 14 1.46 -0.06 6.55
CA SER A 14 0.18 -0.22 7.25
C SER A 14 -0.91 -0.68 6.27
N ALA A 15 -2.02 -1.19 6.80
CA ALA A 15 -3.21 -1.52 6.03
C ALA A 15 -3.74 -0.29 5.28
N PHE A 16 -3.80 0.90 5.90
CA PHE A 16 -4.21 2.11 5.19
C PHE A 16 -3.26 2.49 4.04
N SER A 17 -1.96 2.46 4.27
CA SER A 17 -0.97 2.73 3.20
C SER A 17 -1.00 1.67 2.10
N SER A 18 -1.45 0.46 2.41
CA SER A 18 -1.59 -0.64 1.46
C SER A 18 -2.90 -0.62 0.65
N LEU A 19 -3.75 0.40 0.80
CA LEU A 19 -5.03 0.50 0.08
C LEU A 19 -4.85 0.58 -1.44
N ASP A 20 -3.72 1.09 -1.92
CA ASP A 20 -3.38 1.14 -3.36
C ASP A 20 -3.21 -0.25 -3.98
N HIS A 21 -3.00 -1.27 -3.15
CA HIS A 21 -2.87 -2.66 -3.59
C HIS A 21 -4.20 -3.41 -3.67
N ILE A 22 -5.32 -2.79 -3.29
CA ILE A 22 -6.65 -3.38 -3.44
C ILE A 22 -7.52 -2.56 -4.37
N ASN A 23 -8.29 -3.24 -5.22
CA ASN A 23 -9.17 -2.56 -6.17
C ASN A 23 -10.38 -1.93 -5.46
N SER A 24 -11.01 -0.96 -6.15
CA SER A 24 -12.23 -0.29 -5.70
C SER A 24 -13.37 -1.26 -5.31
N THR A 25 -13.49 -2.43 -5.94
CA THR A 25 -14.52 -3.42 -5.60
C THR A 25 -14.27 -4.05 -4.23
N ALA A 26 -13.01 -4.38 -3.92
CA ALA A 26 -12.61 -4.90 -2.61
C ALA A 26 -12.84 -3.86 -1.51
N LYS A 27 -12.45 -2.60 -1.74
CA LYS A 27 -12.72 -1.46 -0.84
C LYS A 27 -14.22 -1.34 -0.53
N LYS A 28 -15.07 -1.43 -1.56
CA LYS A 28 -16.54 -1.41 -1.39
C LYS A 28 -17.07 -2.61 -0.61
N ASN A 29 -16.53 -3.80 -0.81
CA ASN A 29 -16.97 -4.99 -0.09
C ASN A 29 -16.63 -4.89 1.41
N ILE A 30 -15.46 -4.37 1.75
CA ILE A 30 -15.06 -4.09 3.14
C ILE A 30 -16.05 -3.11 3.79
N LEU A 31 -16.34 -1.99 3.12
CA LEU A 31 -17.29 -0.99 3.60
C LEU A 31 -18.71 -1.56 3.78
N LYS A 32 -19.15 -2.47 2.89
CA LYS A 32 -20.44 -3.17 3.03
C LYS A 32 -20.49 -4.09 4.25
N GLN A 33 -19.39 -4.74 4.62
CA GLN A 33 -19.35 -5.59 5.83
C GLN A 33 -19.63 -4.78 7.09
N LYS A 34 -19.24 -3.50 7.12
CA LYS A 34 -19.53 -2.56 8.21
C LYS A 34 -20.90 -1.87 8.08
N GLY A 35 -21.65 -2.17 7.02
CA GLY A 35 -23.00 -1.65 6.80
C GLY A 35 -23.08 -0.29 6.10
N VAL A 36 -21.97 0.21 5.53
CA VAL A 36 -21.94 1.50 4.82
C VAL A 36 -22.75 1.41 3.51
N LYS A 37 -23.67 2.35 3.32
CA LYS A 37 -24.55 2.46 2.14
C LYS A 37 -24.07 3.57 1.21
N GLY A 38 -24.51 3.57 -0.05
CA GLY A 38 -24.24 4.66 -1.01
C GLY A 38 -22.92 4.55 -1.80
N LEU A 39 -22.28 3.38 -1.82
CA LEU A 39 -20.94 3.17 -2.38
C LEU A 39 -20.86 3.15 -3.93
N SER A 40 -21.98 3.22 -4.64
CA SER A 40 -22.01 3.07 -6.11
C SER A 40 -21.43 4.26 -6.85
N LYS A 41 -21.51 5.47 -6.28
CA LYS A 41 -21.05 6.72 -6.90
C LYS A 41 -19.72 7.25 -6.37
N LEU A 42 -19.15 6.63 -5.33
CA LEU A 42 -17.91 7.08 -4.71
C LEU A 42 -16.71 6.83 -5.62
N LYS A 43 -15.81 7.82 -5.71
CA LYS A 43 -14.51 7.69 -6.35
C LYS A 43 -13.53 6.98 -5.41
N GLU A 44 -12.38 6.58 -5.93
CA GLU A 44 -11.36 5.86 -5.17
C GLU A 44 -10.90 6.62 -3.92
N ALA A 45 -10.57 7.91 -4.07
CA ALA A 45 -10.22 8.77 -2.93
C ALA A 45 -11.34 8.88 -1.88
N ASP A 46 -12.61 8.88 -2.30
CA ASP A 46 -13.74 8.91 -1.36
C ASP A 46 -13.89 7.56 -0.62
N LEU A 47 -13.60 6.44 -1.30
CA LEU A 47 -13.62 5.12 -0.68
C LEU A 47 -12.52 5.00 0.39
N ASP A 48 -11.32 5.50 0.09
CA ASP A 48 -10.20 5.47 1.03
C ASP A 48 -10.49 6.32 2.27
N LYS A 49 -11.00 7.54 2.06
CA LYS A 49 -11.47 8.38 3.17
C LYS A 49 -12.56 7.71 4.00
N THR A 50 -13.53 7.08 3.34
CA THR A 50 -14.61 6.37 4.05
C THR A 50 -14.05 5.18 4.85
N LEU A 51 -13.03 4.50 4.34
CA LEU A 51 -12.35 3.42 5.07
C LEU A 51 -11.65 3.96 6.31
N GLU A 52 -10.92 5.08 6.21
CA GLU A 52 -10.27 5.74 7.35
C GLU A 52 -11.26 6.21 8.42
N GLU A 53 -12.42 6.72 8.01
CA GLU A 53 -13.45 7.19 8.95
C GLU A 53 -14.19 6.04 9.66
N ASN A 54 -14.29 4.88 9.01
CA ASN A 54 -15.10 3.77 9.51
C ASN A 54 -14.28 2.65 10.14
N PHE A 55 -13.00 2.50 9.83
CA PHE A 55 -12.17 1.40 10.32
C PHE A 55 -11.00 1.89 11.15
N SER A 56 -10.60 1.09 12.13
CA SER A 56 -9.27 1.15 12.72
C SER A 56 -8.26 0.35 11.89
N GLU A 57 -6.99 0.67 12.04
CA GLU A 57 -5.87 -0.03 11.41
C GLU A 57 -5.93 -1.54 11.65
N GLU A 58 -6.20 -1.96 12.89
CA GLU A 58 -6.28 -3.37 13.29
C GLU A 58 -7.46 -4.11 12.67
N GLU A 59 -8.63 -3.45 12.56
CA GLU A 59 -9.80 -4.04 11.91
C GLU A 59 -9.55 -4.21 10.42
N LEU A 60 -9.05 -3.16 9.77
CA LEU A 60 -8.77 -3.16 8.35
C LEU A 60 -7.69 -4.20 8.00
N ALA A 61 -6.68 -4.33 8.86
CA ALA A 61 -5.60 -5.30 8.70
C ALA A 61 -6.08 -6.76 8.70
N LYS A 62 -7.21 -7.07 9.36
CA LYS A 62 -7.80 -8.41 9.39
C LYS A 62 -8.59 -8.74 8.12
N LEU A 63 -9.03 -7.73 7.37
CA LEU A 63 -9.88 -7.91 6.20
C LEU A 63 -9.10 -8.24 4.93
N PHE A 64 -7.83 -7.86 4.88
CA PHE A 64 -6.93 -8.24 3.79
C PHE A 64 -5.49 -8.39 4.27
N SER A 65 -4.75 -9.32 3.66
CA SER A 65 -3.38 -9.65 4.06
C SER A 65 -2.30 -9.04 3.15
N ILE A 66 -2.70 -8.46 2.01
CA ILE A 66 -1.76 -7.83 1.07
C ILE A 66 -1.21 -6.56 1.72
N ARG A 67 0.12 -6.41 1.72
CA ARG A 67 0.81 -5.22 2.23
C ARG A 67 1.83 -4.72 1.24
N GLY A 68 1.94 -3.41 1.16
CA GLY A 68 3.02 -2.73 0.46
C GLY A 68 4.32 -2.79 1.25
N TYR A 69 5.41 -2.48 0.57
CA TYR A 69 6.70 -2.25 1.19
C TYR A 69 7.15 -0.84 0.84
N LYS A 70 7.54 -0.09 1.86
CA LYS A 70 8.20 1.21 1.67
C LYS A 70 9.67 1.09 1.97
N LEU A 71 10.46 1.90 1.27
CA LEU A 71 11.89 2.02 1.53
C LEU A 71 12.08 2.70 2.88
N THR A 72 13.02 2.19 3.67
CA THR A 72 13.52 2.92 4.84
C THR A 72 14.56 3.93 4.38
N GLN A 73 14.99 4.83 5.28
CA GLN A 73 16.11 5.75 5.00
C GLN A 73 17.39 5.00 4.54
N LYS A 74 17.62 3.79 5.08
CA LYS A 74 18.74 2.93 4.67
C LYS A 74 18.51 2.39 3.25
N GLY A 75 17.29 1.99 2.91
CA GLY A 75 16.88 1.60 1.56
C GLY A 75 17.10 2.69 0.53
N GLU A 76 16.60 3.90 0.81
CA GLU A 76 16.74 5.05 -0.06
C GLU A 76 18.21 5.40 -0.32
N LYS A 77 19.03 5.45 0.74
CA LYS A 77 20.45 5.71 0.62
C LYS A 77 21.16 4.63 -0.20
N ALA A 78 20.83 3.36 0.02
CA ALA A 78 21.44 2.27 -0.74
C ALA A 78 21.11 2.34 -2.24
N LEU A 79 19.91 2.76 -2.62
CA LEU A 79 19.58 2.99 -4.03
C LEU A 79 20.36 4.15 -4.61
N LEU A 80 20.49 5.26 -3.87
CA LEU A 80 21.24 6.43 -4.31
C LEU A 80 22.74 6.11 -4.49
N ASP A 81 23.32 5.37 -3.55
CA ASP A 81 24.73 4.97 -3.59
C ASP A 81 25.04 3.97 -4.72
N ASN A 82 24.02 3.28 -5.27
CA ASN A 82 24.14 2.27 -6.34
C ASN A 82 23.38 2.68 -7.62
N GLN A 83 23.27 3.99 -7.87
CA GLN A 83 22.53 4.54 -9.02
C GLN A 83 23.07 4.03 -10.37
N ASP A 84 24.37 3.71 -10.45
CA ASP A 84 25.03 3.16 -11.63
C ASP A 84 24.44 1.81 -12.08
N VAL A 85 23.95 1.00 -11.13
CA VAL A 85 23.29 -0.28 -11.41
C VAL A 85 21.92 -0.03 -12.04
N ILE A 86 21.19 0.97 -11.53
CA ILE A 86 19.87 1.37 -12.03
C ILE A 86 19.99 1.95 -13.45
N ASP A 87 21.00 2.78 -13.69
CA ASP A 87 21.20 3.44 -14.98
C ASP A 87 21.69 2.49 -16.08
N ARG A 88 22.42 1.42 -15.71
CA ARG A 88 22.77 0.35 -16.64
C ARG A 88 21.58 -0.53 -17.03
N HIS A 89 20.50 -0.52 -16.25
CA HIS A 89 19.31 -1.29 -16.58
C HIS A 89 18.55 -0.63 -17.73
N PRO A 90 18.20 -1.36 -18.81
CA PRO A 90 17.50 -0.78 -19.94
C PRO A 90 16.16 -0.19 -19.48
N LYS A 91 16.04 1.14 -19.57
CA LYS A 91 14.82 1.85 -19.23
C LYS A 91 13.84 1.73 -20.39
N LYS A 92 12.58 1.43 -20.08
CA LYS A 92 11.52 1.43 -21.08
C LYS A 92 11.30 2.87 -21.50
N ASN A 93 11.53 3.19 -22.78
CA ASN A 93 11.16 4.49 -23.32
C ASN A 93 9.63 4.59 -23.27
N ILE A 94 9.11 5.54 -22.49
CA ILE A 94 7.67 5.85 -22.38
C ILE A 94 7.36 6.95 -23.38
#